data_AF-A0A1I4VDT9-F1
#
_entry.id   AF-A0A1I4VDT9-F1
#
_cell.length_a   1.000
_cell.length_b   1.000
_cell.length_c   1.000
_cell.angle_alpha   90.00
_cell.angle_beta   90.00
_cell.angle_gamma   90.00
#
_symmetry.space_group_name_H-M   'P 1'
#
loop_
_entity.id
_entity.type
_entity.pdbx_description
1 polymer ?
#
loop_
_entity_poly.entity_id
_entity_poly.type
_entity_poly.pdbx_seq_one_letter_code
_entity_poly.pdbx_strand_id
1 'polypeptide(L)'
;MVPFYAFPGEVRRILYTTNAIEALNATMRHAVRARGHFPTNEAALKLLYQVLNRSEKAWKMGPREWVMAKAQFAIIFGERFTRAMAA
;
A
#
# COMPACT_ATOMS: atom_id res chain seq x y z
N MET A 1 0.96 -2.72 -25.49
CA MET A 1 0.11 -3.53 -24.58
C MET A 1 0.12 -2.87 -23.21
N VAL A 2 -1.04 -2.72 -22.54
CA VAL A 2 -1.10 -2.10 -21.20
C VAL A 2 -0.76 -3.18 -20.14
N PRO A 3 0.29 -3.02 -19.32
CA PRO A 3 0.74 -4.04 -18.36
C PRO A 3 -0.32 -4.50 -17.37
N PHE A 4 -1.30 -3.63 -17.05
CA PHE A 4 -2.41 -3.95 -16.15
C PHE A 4 -3.20 -5.20 -16.56
N TYR A 5 -3.44 -5.41 -17.86
CA TYR A 5 -4.21 -6.56 -18.35
C TYR A 5 -3.42 -7.88 -18.35
N ALA A 6 -2.12 -7.84 -18.06
CA ALA A 6 -1.34 -9.06 -17.87
C ALA A 6 -1.67 -9.76 -16.53
N PHE A 7 -2.39 -9.09 -15.62
CA PHE A 7 -2.73 -9.64 -14.31
C PHE A 7 -4.13 -10.28 -14.26
N PRO A 8 -4.30 -11.39 -13.51
CA PRO A 8 -5.61 -12.01 -13.26
C PRO A 8 -6.59 -11.06 -12.58
N GLY A 9 -7.89 -11.36 -12.68
CA GLY A 9 -8.96 -10.50 -12.14
C GLY A 9 -8.81 -10.14 -10.67
N GLU A 10 -8.41 -11.11 -9.84
CA GLU A 10 -8.22 -10.90 -8.39
C GLU A 10 -7.07 -9.94 -8.08
N VAL A 11 -5.97 -10.02 -8.86
CA VAL A 11 -4.84 -9.10 -8.74
C VAL A 11 -5.26 -7.71 -9.23
N ARG A 12 -5.92 -7.63 -10.40
CA ARG A 12 -6.42 -6.36 -10.92
C ARG A 12 -7.37 -5.66 -9.95
N ARG A 13 -8.21 -6.42 -9.21
CA ARG A 13 -9.11 -5.87 -8.21
C ARG A 13 -8.39 -5.09 -7.12
N ILE A 14 -7.29 -5.64 -6.62
CA ILE A 14 -6.44 -4.94 -5.63
C ILE A 14 -5.78 -3.70 -6.27
N LEU A 15 -5.29 -3.81 -7.51
CA LEU A 15 -4.59 -2.69 -8.17
C LEU A 15 -5.52 -1.51 -8.53
N TYR A 16 -6.72 -1.78 -9.03
CA TYR A 16 -7.60 -0.69 -9.49
C TYR A 16 -8.29 0.04 -8.33
N THR A 17 -8.37 -0.57 -7.15
CA THR A 17 -8.94 0.10 -5.98
C THR A 17 -7.98 1.19 -5.49
N THR A 18 -8.36 2.45 -5.67
CA THR A 18 -7.59 3.61 -5.20
C THR A 18 -7.82 3.92 -3.72
N ASN A 19 -8.84 3.30 -3.11
CA ASN A 19 -9.28 3.55 -1.73
C ASN A 19 -8.14 3.56 -0.71
N ALA A 20 -7.17 2.64 -0.80
CA ALA A 20 -6.06 2.56 0.16
C ALA A 20 -5.13 3.78 0.06
N ILE A 21 -4.76 4.17 -1.16
CA ILE A 21 -3.89 5.32 -1.43
C ILE A 21 -4.63 6.62 -1.10
N GLU A 22 -5.90 6.73 -1.50
CA GLU A 22 -6.74 7.90 -1.23
C GLU A 22 -6.98 8.09 0.27
N ALA A 23 -7.25 7.03 1.02
CA ALA A 23 -7.44 7.08 2.47
C ALA A 23 -6.16 7.54 3.20
N LEU A 24 -4.99 7.03 2.79
CA LEU A 24 -3.72 7.49 3.33
C LEU A 24 -3.47 8.96 3.00
N ASN A 25 -3.66 9.36 1.74
CA ASN A 25 -3.50 10.75 1.30
C ASN A 25 -4.47 11.71 1.99
N ALA A 26 -5.71 11.28 2.28
CA ALA A 26 -6.66 12.07 3.05
C ALA A 26 -6.16 12.30 4.48
N THR A 27 -5.68 11.23 5.13
CA THR A 27 -5.11 11.29 6.49
C THR A 27 -3.88 12.21 6.55
N MET A 28 -2.96 12.08 5.60
CA MET A 28 -1.78 12.93 5.51
C MET A 28 -2.13 14.40 5.30
N ARG A 29 -3.02 14.70 4.34
CA ARG A 29 -3.47 16.07 4.07
C ARG A 29 -4.16 16.68 5.30
N HIS A 30 -4.96 15.90 6.02
CA HIS A 30 -5.58 16.35 7.26
C HIS A 30 -4.53 16.74 8.31
N ALA A 31 -3.53 15.89 8.55
CA ALA A 31 -2.48 16.17 9.53
C ALA A 31 -1.63 17.41 9.17
N VAL A 32 -1.29 17.58 7.89
CA VAL A 32 -0.55 18.74 7.40
C VAL A 32 -1.38 20.02 7.58
N ARG A 33 -2.66 20.01 7.19
CA ARG A 33 -3.57 21.16 7.36
C ARG A 33 -3.78 21.54 8.82
N ALA A 34 -3.92 20.55 9.70
CA ALA A 34 -4.08 20.79 11.13
C ALA A 34 -2.85 21.48 11.75
N ARG A 35 -1.65 21.23 11.22
CA ARG A 35 -0.42 21.89 11.69
C ARG A 35 -0.21 23.29 11.10
N GLY A 36 -0.55 23.48 9.82
CA GLY A 36 -0.44 24.77 9.11
C GLY A 36 0.99 25.10 8.64
N HIS A 37 1.84 25.58 9.57
CA HIS A 37 3.22 25.99 9.27
C HIS A 37 4.25 25.05 9.91
N PHE A 38 5.37 24.85 9.21
CA PHE A 38 6.50 24.06 9.68
C PHE A 38 7.77 24.92 9.72
N PRO A 39 8.52 24.89 10.83
CA PRO A 39 9.75 25.68 10.97
C PRO A 39 10.90 25.16 10.10
N THR A 40 10.92 23.86 9.78
CA THR A 40 11.90 23.24 8.89
C THR A 40 11.28 22.06 8.11
N ASN A 41 11.97 21.62 7.05
CA ASN A 41 11.56 20.44 6.28
C ASN A 41 11.61 19.15 7.11
N GLU A 42 12.58 19.03 8.02
CA GLU A 42 12.71 17.88 8.92
C GLU A 42 11.52 17.80 9.88
N ALA A 43 11.00 18.94 10.34
CA ALA A 43 9.81 18.97 11.17
C ALA A 43 8.57 18.46 10.41
N ALA A 44 8.43 18.81 9.13
CA ALA A 44 7.36 18.29 8.27
C ALA A 44 7.50 16.77 8.06
N LEU A 45 8.72 16.30 7.74
CA LEU A 45 8.99 14.86 7.57
C LEU A 45 8.73 14.06 8.85
N LYS A 46 9.11 14.58 10.02
CA LYS A 46 8.82 13.94 11.31
C LYS A 46 7.32 13.80 11.55
N LEU A 47 6.52 14.81 11.20
CA LEU A 47 5.06 14.72 11.30
C LEU A 47 4.53 13.60 10.38
N LEU A 48 4.93 13.58 9.11
CA LEU A 48 4.48 12.55 8.16
C LEU A 48 4.87 11.14 8.63
N TYR A 49 6.08 10.98 9.16
CA TYR A 49 6.54 9.72 9.75
C TYR A 49 5.66 9.29 10.94
N GLN A 50 5.35 10.20 11.86
CA GLN A 50 4.47 9.88 13.00
C GLN A 50 3.05 9.51 12.55
N VAL A 51 2.52 10.21 11.54
CA VAL A 51 1.21 9.90 10.96
C VAL A 51 1.22 8.52 10.32
N LEU A 52 2.25 8.19 9.53
CA LEU A 52 2.43 6.85 8.94
C LEU A 52 2.45 5.75 10.00
N ASN A 53 3.29 5.91 11.03
CA ASN A 53 3.39 4.95 12.12
C ASN A 53 2.08 4.76 12.88
N ARG A 54 1.24 5.80 12.95
CA ARG A 54 -0.09 5.72 13.56
C ARG A 54 -1.07 5.00 12.64
N SER A 55 -1.07 5.35 11.35
CA SER A 55 -1.93 4.73 10.33
C SER A 55 -1.65 3.24 10.16
N GLU A 56 -0.38 2.84 10.17
CA GLU A 56 0.05 1.44 10.08
C GLU A 56 -0.60 0.57 11.16
N LYS A 57 -0.68 1.08 12.41
CA LYS A 57 -1.32 0.36 13.53
C LYS A 57 -2.82 0.11 13.33
N ALA A 58 -3.47 0.87 12.44
CA ALA A 58 -4.87 0.69 12.10
C ALA A 58 -5.07 -0.35 10.98
N TRP A 59 -4.04 -0.69 10.21
CA TRP A 59 -4.09 -1.64 9.10
C TRP A 59 -4.07 -3.09 9.57
N LYS A 60 -5.14 -3.50 10.25
CA LYS A 60 -5.28 -4.85 10.81
C LYS A 60 -5.85 -5.87 9.85
N MET A 61 -6.61 -5.42 8.85
CA MET A 61 -7.23 -6.29 7.86
C MET A 61 -6.69 -6.01 6.47
N GLY A 62 -6.22 -7.07 5.81
CA GLY A 62 -5.80 -7.01 4.41
C GLY A 62 -7.01 -6.95 3.46
N PRO A 63 -6.75 -6.67 2.17
CA PRO A 63 -7.77 -6.78 1.12
C PRO A 63 -8.38 -8.18 1.09
N ARG A 64 -9.69 -8.27 0.88
CA ARG A 64 -10.42 -9.55 0.84
C ARG A 64 -9.86 -10.50 -0.23
N GLU A 65 -9.44 -9.93 -1.34
CA GLU A 65 -8.91 -10.61 -2.52
C GLU A 65 -7.48 -11.13 -2.32
N TRP A 66 -6.80 -10.71 -1.25
CA TRP A 66 -5.37 -10.97 -1.07
C TRP A 66 -5.00 -12.44 -1.13
N VAL A 67 -5.80 -13.32 -0.53
CA VAL A 67 -5.55 -14.76 -0.53
C VAL A 67 -5.54 -15.32 -1.95
N MET A 68 -6.54 -14.95 -2.76
CA MET A 68 -6.63 -15.41 -4.15
C MET A 68 -5.56 -14.76 -5.03
N ALA A 69 -5.30 -13.46 -4.85
CA ALA A 69 -4.26 -12.75 -5.57
C ALA A 69 -2.87 -13.36 -5.31
N LYS A 70 -2.57 -13.73 -4.06
CA LYS A 70 -1.33 -14.41 -3.68
C LYS A 70 -1.18 -15.77 -4.38
N ALA A 71 -2.24 -16.57 -4.47
CA ALA A 71 -2.22 -17.83 -5.22
C ALA A 71 -1.93 -17.61 -6.71
N GLN A 72 -2.54 -16.58 -7.32
CA GLN A 72 -2.25 -16.20 -8.70
C GLN A 72 -0.79 -15.76 -8.90
N PHE A 73 -0.22 -15.00 -7.95
CA PHE A 73 1.20 -14.64 -8.00
C PHE A 73 2.13 -15.86 -7.89
N ALA A 74 1.77 -16.86 -7.10
CA ALA A 74 2.55 -18.09 -7.00
C ALA A 74 2.56 -18.88 -8.32
N ILE A 75 1.48 -18.81 -9.11
CA ILE A 75 1.42 -19.44 -10.45
C ILE A 75 2.27 -18.64 -11.45
N ILE A 76 2.10 -17.32 -11.51
CA ILE A 76 2.74 -16.46 -12.52
C ILE A 76 4.24 -16.29 -12.23
N PHE A 77 4.63 -16.21 -10.96
CA PHE A 77 5.99 -15.91 -10.52
C PHE A 77 6.58 -17.01 -9.63
N GLY A 78 6.23 -18.27 -9.89
CA GLY A 78 6.59 -19.41 -9.04
C GLY A 78 8.08 -19.50 -8.68
N GLU A 79 8.98 -19.27 -9.63
CA GLU A 79 10.43 -19.27 -9.38
C GLU A 79 10.84 -18.29 -8.27
N ARG A 80 10.18 -17.13 -8.15
CA ARG A 80 10.47 -16.15 -7.10
C ARG A 80 10.04 -16.64 -5.73
N PHE A 81 8.95 -17.41 -5.65
CA PHE A 81 8.51 -18.05 -4.41
C PHE A 81 9.46 -19.16 -4.01
N THR A 82 9.85 -20.03 -4.95
CA THR A 82 10.81 -21.12 -4.68
C THR A 82 12.15 -20.56 -4.19
N ARG A 83 12.67 -19.52 -4.85
CA ARG A 83 13.92 -18.85 -4.43
C ARG A 83 13.80 -18.21 -3.05
N ALA A 84 12.68 -17.56 -2.74
CA ALA A 84 12.46 -16.94 -1.44
C ALA A 84 12.34 -17.96 -0.29
N MET A 85 11.85 -19.17 -0.58
CA MET A 85 11.77 -20.26 0.40
C MET A 85 13.11 -20.97 0.65
N ALA A 86 14.04 -20.89 -0.30
CA ALA A 86 15.36 -21.50 -0.21
C ALA A 86 16.42 -20.59 0.45
N ALA A 87 16.07 -19.33 0.75
CA ALA A 87 16.91 -18.34 1.42
C ALA A 87 16.54 -18.25 2.90
#